data_AF-M7N8A7-F1
#
_entry.id   AF-M7N8A7-F1
#
_cell.length_a   1.000
_cell.length_b   1.000
_cell.length_c   1.000
_cell.angle_alpha   90.00
_cell.angle_beta   90.00
_cell.angle_gamma   90.00
#
_symmetry.space_group_name_H-M   'P 1'
#
loop_
_entity.id
_entity.type
_entity.pdbx_description
1 polymer ?
#
loop_
_entity_poly.entity_id
_entity_poly.type
_entity_poly.pdbx_seq_one_letter_code
_entity_poly.pdbx_strand_id
1 'polypeptide(L)'
;MDFLPTLWFILIAILWTGYLFLEGFDLGVGMLMKLFAKNEKQRRVLLNTVGPVWDGNEVWLITAGAATFAAFPYWYASLFSALYIPLTLVLVALIFRAVAFEYRGKAHTLAVRNAWDWAIFLGSFIAAFGVGAMLALSTTGLPLNANGDRVGGPFAWFNQYAVLGGIGVVAFSLIHALAFLGLKTDGDIRDRAAKLLARWLPVALLPLACWAIAVVWINASLAALAPLLLAVVAMVFAWIQARARREGWAFIGLGVFLLAGVAAIFTAAYPNVLPSTIDAAYNLTVSNASSTPYTLRLMSIVAAFGLPAVLAYQTWTYWVFRKRITESHIPAAHPVIPII
;
A
#
# COMPACT_ATOMS: atom_id res chain seq x y z
N MET A 1 -28.66 12.38 -4.38
CA MET A 1 -27.24 12.02 -4.21
C MET A 1 -26.60 13.15 -3.45
N ASP A 2 -26.19 12.90 -2.21
CA ASP A 2 -25.49 13.93 -1.43
C ASP A 2 -24.05 14.03 -1.94
N PHE A 3 -23.70 15.23 -2.40
CA PHE A 3 -22.39 15.52 -3.01
C PHE A 3 -21.23 15.24 -2.05
N LEU A 4 -21.38 15.62 -0.77
CA LEU A 4 -20.31 15.53 0.22
C LEU A 4 -19.90 14.08 0.57
N PRO A 5 -20.82 13.14 0.86
CA PRO A 5 -20.46 11.74 1.02
C PRO A 5 -19.75 11.15 -0.22
N THR A 6 -20.24 11.46 -1.42
CA THR A 6 -19.63 10.97 -2.67
C THR A 6 -18.23 11.53 -2.86
N LEU A 7 -18.02 12.82 -2.57
CA LEU A 7 -16.69 13.44 -2.57
C LEU A 7 -15.74 12.72 -1.60
N TRP A 8 -16.19 12.44 -0.38
CA TRP A 8 -15.37 11.76 0.62
C TRP A 8 -15.05 10.31 0.27
N PHE A 9 -15.97 9.60 -0.37
CA PHE A 9 -15.70 8.26 -0.92
C PHE A 9 -14.54 8.31 -1.94
N ILE A 10 -14.55 9.29 -2.84
CA ILE A 10 -13.48 9.51 -3.81
C ILE A 10 -12.17 9.91 -3.12
N LEU A 11 -12.20 10.81 -2.14
CA LEU A 11 -11.00 11.23 -1.41
C LEU A 11 -10.37 10.07 -0.64
N ILE A 12 -11.15 9.18 -0.04
CA ILE A 12 -10.62 7.97 0.61
C ILE A 12 -9.95 7.05 -0.40
N ALA A 13 -10.52 6.87 -1.60
CA ALA A 13 -9.88 6.11 -2.68
C ALA A 13 -8.52 6.72 -3.07
N ILE A 14 -8.43 8.06 -3.14
CA ILE A 14 -7.19 8.80 -3.41
C ILE A 14 -6.17 8.60 -2.29
N LEU A 15 -6.59 8.67 -1.02
CA LEU A 15 -5.71 8.45 0.14
C LEU A 15 -5.14 7.03 0.15
N TRP A 16 -5.96 6.01 -0.11
CA TRP A 16 -5.49 4.63 -0.25
C TRP A 16 -4.58 4.43 -1.45
N THR A 17 -4.88 5.07 -2.59
CA THR A 17 -3.99 5.05 -3.76
C THR A 17 -2.63 5.67 -3.43
N GLY A 18 -2.63 6.82 -2.73
CA GLY A 18 -1.41 7.49 -2.28
C GLY A 18 -0.60 6.62 -1.32
N TYR A 19 -1.25 5.97 -0.35
CA TYR A 19 -0.60 5.00 0.53
C TYR A 19 0.02 3.84 -0.25
N LEU A 20 -0.74 3.16 -1.10
CA LEU A 20 -0.24 2.02 -1.88
C LEU A 20 0.90 2.42 -2.83
N PHE A 21 0.85 3.64 -3.37
CA PHE A 21 1.90 4.16 -4.23
C PHE A 21 3.17 4.50 -3.45
N LEU A 22 3.05 5.26 -2.37
CA LEU A 22 4.20 5.75 -1.61
C LEU A 22 4.80 4.66 -0.72
N GLU A 23 3.97 3.97 0.05
CA GLU A 23 4.42 2.93 0.97
C GLU A 23 4.70 1.60 0.26
N GLY A 24 4.10 1.37 -0.92
CA GLY A 24 4.24 0.11 -1.65
C GLY A 24 5.70 -0.24 -1.98
N PHE A 25 6.50 0.73 -2.44
CA PHE A 25 7.92 0.47 -2.65
C PHE A 25 8.72 0.39 -1.35
N ASP A 26 8.31 1.05 -0.27
CA ASP A 26 9.00 0.94 1.03
C ASP A 26 8.84 -0.45 1.64
N LEU A 27 7.61 -0.97 1.65
CA LEU A 27 7.31 -2.34 2.05
C LEU A 27 8.05 -3.35 1.14
N GLY A 28 8.06 -3.09 -0.17
CA GLY A 28 8.80 -3.92 -1.11
C GLY A 28 10.30 -3.92 -0.86
N VAL A 29 10.93 -2.76 -0.62
CA VAL A 29 12.34 -2.65 -0.27
C VAL A 29 12.63 -3.39 1.03
N GLY A 30 11.76 -3.24 2.04
CA GLY A 30 11.84 -3.98 3.30
C GLY A 30 11.84 -5.50 3.11
N MET A 31 11.03 -6.03 2.20
CA MET A 31 11.05 -7.45 1.84
C MET A 31 12.31 -7.85 1.03
N LEU A 32 12.76 -6.99 0.10
CA LEU A 32 13.94 -7.24 -0.73
C LEU A 32 15.26 -7.22 0.07
N MET A 33 15.28 -6.65 1.28
CA MET A 33 16.43 -6.72 2.21
C MET A 33 16.91 -8.16 2.47
N LYS A 34 15.99 -9.12 2.51
CA LYS A 34 16.31 -10.55 2.66
C LYS A 34 16.31 -11.30 1.35
N LEU A 35 15.37 -11.02 0.45
CA LEU A 35 15.18 -11.80 -0.78
C LEU A 35 16.16 -11.43 -1.91
N PHE A 36 16.73 -10.22 -1.88
CA PHE A 36 17.49 -9.66 -3.00
C PHE A 36 18.92 -9.25 -2.62
N ALA A 37 19.13 -8.59 -1.48
CA ALA A 37 20.46 -8.09 -1.13
C ALA A 37 21.45 -9.23 -0.82
N LYS A 38 22.62 -9.23 -1.48
CA LYS A 38 23.63 -10.30 -1.36
C LYS A 38 24.50 -10.17 -0.12
N ASN A 39 24.75 -8.94 0.33
CA ASN A 39 25.67 -8.64 1.42
C ASN A 39 25.17 -7.44 2.24
N GLU A 40 25.85 -7.18 3.36
CA GLU A 40 25.49 -6.10 4.28
C GLU A 40 25.55 -4.71 3.63
N LYS A 41 26.48 -4.50 2.70
CA LYS A 41 26.63 -3.23 2.01
C LYS A 41 25.42 -2.93 1.12
N GLN A 42 24.95 -3.93 0.38
CA GLN A 42 23.72 -3.82 -0.42
C GLN A 42 22.48 -3.62 0.46
N ARG A 43 22.39 -4.29 1.62
CA ARG A 43 21.33 -4.05 2.60
C ARG A 43 21.29 -2.60 3.06
N ARG A 44 22.45 -2.01 3.39
CA ARG A 44 22.54 -0.60 3.77
C ARG A 44 22.18 0.35 2.62
N VAL A 45 22.54 0.02 1.37
CA VAL A 45 22.10 0.80 0.20
C VAL A 45 20.58 0.80 0.10
N LEU A 46 19.94 -0.38 0.17
CA LEU A 46 18.47 -0.50 0.12
C LEU A 46 17.80 0.32 1.23
N LEU A 47 18.22 0.18 2.49
CA LEU A 47 17.68 0.96 3.60
C LEU A 47 17.82 2.47 3.37
N ASN A 48 18.98 2.93 2.90
CA ASN A 48 19.21 4.35 2.66
C ASN A 48 18.40 4.91 1.48
N THR A 49 17.87 4.07 0.58
CA THR A 49 16.96 4.55 -0.47
C THR A 49 15.60 4.99 0.06
N VAL A 50 15.14 4.40 1.17
CA VAL A 50 13.83 4.66 1.78
C VAL A 50 13.92 5.46 3.08
N GLY A 51 15.09 5.44 3.75
CA GLY A 51 15.34 6.12 5.02
C GLY A 51 14.84 7.57 5.13
N PRO A 52 15.01 8.44 4.11
CA PRO A 52 14.54 9.82 4.19
C PRO A 52 13.02 10.02 3.99
N VAL A 53 12.26 8.99 3.58
CA VAL A 53 10.86 9.16 3.14
C VAL A 53 9.86 8.21 3.80
N TRP A 54 10.31 7.07 4.34
CA TRP A 54 9.41 6.00 4.82
C TRP A 54 8.43 6.46 5.92
N ASP A 55 8.90 7.25 6.88
CA ASP A 55 8.07 7.74 7.98
C ASP A 55 6.94 8.65 7.45
N GLY A 56 7.27 9.54 6.50
CA GLY A 56 6.28 10.39 5.84
C GLY A 56 5.30 9.61 4.94
N ASN A 57 5.74 8.49 4.35
CA ASN A 57 4.88 7.63 3.54
C ASN A 57 3.87 6.86 4.43
N GLU A 58 4.27 6.41 5.62
CA GLU A 58 3.36 5.73 6.57
C GLU A 58 2.21 6.64 7.03
N VAL A 59 2.41 7.95 7.09
CA VAL A 59 1.36 8.92 7.47
C VAL A 59 0.14 8.83 6.53
N TRP A 60 0.31 8.37 5.29
CA TRP A 60 -0.82 8.14 4.37
C TRP A 60 -1.74 7.02 4.85
N LEU A 61 -1.22 5.98 5.51
CA LEU A 61 -2.03 4.94 6.14
C LEU A 61 -2.90 5.51 7.25
N ILE A 62 -2.25 6.28 8.13
CA ILE A 62 -2.90 6.91 9.29
C ILE A 62 -4.00 7.85 8.79
N THR A 63 -3.69 8.67 7.77
CA THR A 63 -4.63 9.62 7.18
C THR A 63 -5.79 8.91 6.49
N ALA A 64 -5.56 7.82 5.75
CA ALA A 64 -6.62 7.04 5.12
C ALA A 64 -7.55 6.40 6.17
N GLY A 65 -7.00 5.82 7.23
CA GLY A 65 -7.78 5.26 8.35
C GLY A 65 -8.57 6.34 9.10
N ALA A 66 -7.93 7.45 9.46
CA ALA A 66 -8.56 8.57 10.17
C ALA A 66 -9.63 9.28 9.32
N ALA A 67 -9.40 9.45 8.01
CA ALA A 67 -10.40 9.98 7.09
C ALA A 67 -11.60 9.05 6.96
N THR A 68 -11.37 7.73 6.94
CA THR A 68 -12.45 6.73 6.96
C THR A 68 -13.26 6.83 8.25
N PHE A 69 -12.59 6.93 9.41
CA PHE A 69 -13.25 7.13 10.70
C PHE A 69 -14.10 8.42 10.73
N ALA A 70 -13.54 9.53 10.26
CA ALA A 70 -14.17 10.84 10.36
C ALA A 70 -15.28 11.05 9.31
N ALA A 71 -15.13 10.52 8.09
CA ALA A 71 -16.13 10.64 7.02
C ALA A 71 -17.17 9.52 7.02
N PHE A 72 -16.78 8.29 7.38
CA PHE A 72 -17.64 7.10 7.39
C PHE A 72 -17.45 6.28 8.68
N PRO A 73 -17.91 6.77 9.84
CA PRO A 73 -17.66 6.12 11.13
C PRO A 73 -18.21 4.69 11.21
N TYR A 74 -19.35 4.41 10.59
CA TYR A 74 -19.90 3.04 10.55
C TYR A 74 -19.04 2.10 9.71
N TRP A 75 -18.51 2.57 8.57
CA TRP A 75 -17.56 1.79 7.77
C TRP A 75 -16.31 1.46 8.59
N TYR A 76 -15.73 2.46 9.25
CA TYR A 76 -14.56 2.25 10.10
C TYR A 76 -14.85 1.26 11.23
N ALA A 77 -15.94 1.44 11.96
CA ALA A 77 -16.28 0.60 13.11
C ALA A 77 -16.50 -0.87 12.71
N SER A 78 -17.30 -1.12 11.67
CA SER A 78 -17.56 -2.48 11.18
C SER A 78 -16.32 -3.14 10.60
N LEU A 79 -15.50 -2.42 9.82
CA LEU A 79 -14.30 -2.97 9.22
C LEU A 79 -13.26 -3.35 10.29
N PHE A 80 -12.95 -2.44 11.21
CA PHE A 80 -11.92 -2.66 12.22
C PHE A 80 -12.34 -3.69 13.27
N SER A 81 -13.63 -3.77 13.62
CA SER A 81 -14.14 -4.79 14.53
C SER A 81 -14.15 -6.18 13.87
N ALA A 82 -14.58 -6.27 12.61
CA ALA A 82 -14.60 -7.53 11.86
C ALA A 82 -13.18 -8.09 11.63
N LEU A 83 -12.22 -7.20 11.40
CA LEU A 83 -10.82 -7.52 11.13
C LEU A 83 -9.89 -7.30 12.34
N TYR A 84 -10.43 -7.38 13.56
CA TYR A 84 -9.68 -7.09 14.78
C TYR A 84 -8.34 -7.83 14.89
N ILE A 85 -8.36 -9.17 14.74
CA ILE A 85 -7.14 -10.00 14.81
C ILE A 85 -6.13 -9.61 13.71
N PRO A 86 -6.47 -9.67 12.41
CA PRO A 86 -5.50 -9.36 11.36
C PRO A 86 -5.00 -7.92 11.43
N LEU A 87 -5.83 -6.93 11.77
CA LEU A 87 -5.37 -5.54 11.89
C LEU A 87 -4.48 -5.30 13.12
N THR A 88 -4.70 -6.03 14.21
CA THR A 88 -3.78 -6.02 15.35
C THR A 88 -2.42 -6.59 14.96
N LEU A 89 -2.39 -7.67 14.17
CA LEU A 89 -1.13 -8.22 13.63
C LEU A 89 -0.43 -7.22 12.70
N VAL A 90 -1.19 -6.51 11.85
CA VAL A 90 -0.65 -5.42 11.01
C VAL A 90 -0.04 -4.32 11.88
N LEU A 91 -0.74 -3.88 12.93
CA LEU A 91 -0.24 -2.85 13.84
C LEU A 91 1.09 -3.28 14.50
N VAL A 92 1.13 -4.49 15.06
CA VAL A 92 2.35 -5.03 15.68
C VAL A 92 3.48 -5.14 14.65
N ALA A 93 3.17 -5.60 13.43
CA ALA A 93 4.13 -5.68 12.33
C ALA A 93 4.72 -4.31 11.95
N LEU A 94 3.89 -3.27 11.87
CA LEU A 94 4.34 -1.89 11.59
C LEU A 94 5.22 -1.34 12.72
N ILE A 95 4.87 -1.58 13.99
CA ILE A 95 5.68 -1.20 15.15
C ILE A 95 7.08 -1.83 15.05
N PHE A 96 7.14 -3.16 14.85
CA PHE A 96 8.43 -3.84 14.73
C PHE A 96 9.22 -3.37 13.51
N ARG A 97 8.56 -3.04 12.41
CA ARG A 97 9.20 -2.50 11.20
C ARG A 97 9.87 -1.16 11.48
N ALA A 98 9.14 -0.20 12.06
CA ALA A 98 9.64 1.12 12.40
C ALA A 98 10.82 1.06 13.37
N VAL A 99 10.68 0.28 14.46
CA VAL A 99 11.77 0.06 15.43
C VAL A 99 12.98 -0.58 14.74
N ALA A 100 12.77 -1.54 13.85
CA ALA A 100 13.86 -2.21 13.16
C ALA A 100 14.64 -1.28 12.22
N PHE A 101 13.99 -0.34 11.51
CA PHE A 101 14.68 0.66 10.69
C PHE A 101 15.67 1.50 11.53
N GLU A 102 15.23 1.95 12.71
CA GLU A 102 16.04 2.81 13.60
C GLU A 102 17.12 2.06 14.38
N TYR A 103 16.83 0.83 14.85
CA TYR A 103 17.70 0.10 15.77
C TYR A 103 18.66 -0.84 15.06
N ARG A 104 18.41 -1.23 13.80
CA ARG A 104 19.30 -2.13 13.05
C ARG A 104 20.72 -1.60 12.95
N GLY A 105 20.90 -0.29 12.73
CA GLY A 105 22.21 0.35 12.64
C GLY A 105 23.00 0.32 13.96
N LYS A 106 22.30 0.17 15.09
CA LYS A 106 22.86 0.10 16.44
C LYS A 106 23.24 -1.32 16.86
N ALA A 107 23.02 -2.33 16.01
CA ALA A 107 23.31 -3.72 16.33
C ALA A 107 24.82 -4.02 16.33
N HIS A 108 25.33 -4.50 17.47
CA HIS A 108 26.74 -4.86 17.68
C HIS A 108 27.10 -6.28 17.21
N THR A 109 26.12 -7.19 17.11
CA THR A 109 26.34 -8.58 16.67
C THR A 109 25.58 -8.89 15.38
N LEU A 110 26.11 -9.85 14.60
CA LEU A 110 25.44 -10.31 13.38
C LEU A 110 24.08 -10.95 13.66
N ALA A 111 23.94 -11.66 14.79
CA ALA A 111 22.68 -12.27 15.18
C ALA A 111 21.58 -11.23 15.42
N VAL A 112 21.89 -10.16 16.16
CA VAL A 112 20.94 -9.06 16.43
C VAL A 112 20.60 -8.31 15.14
N ARG A 113 21.59 -8.03 14.29
CA ARG A 113 21.34 -7.39 12.99
C ARG A 113 20.46 -8.25 12.09
N ASN A 114 20.68 -9.56 12.09
CA ASN A 114 19.88 -10.52 11.33
C ASN A 114 18.44 -10.61 11.86
N ALA A 115 18.24 -10.51 13.17
CA ALA A 115 16.91 -10.43 13.78
C ALA A 115 16.17 -9.16 13.33
N TRP A 116 16.85 -8.00 13.29
CA TRP A 116 16.27 -6.77 12.76
C TRP A 116 15.95 -6.85 11.27
N ASP A 117 16.81 -7.47 10.45
CA ASP A 117 16.48 -7.71 9.04
C ASP A 117 15.21 -8.56 8.88
N TRP A 118 15.00 -9.57 9.74
CA TRP A 118 13.79 -10.38 9.74
C TRP A 118 12.57 -9.59 10.21
N ALA A 119 12.73 -8.71 11.20
CA ALA A 119 11.66 -7.81 11.63
C ALA A 119 11.23 -6.84 10.51
N ILE A 120 12.18 -6.29 9.74
CA ILE A 120 11.88 -5.46 8.57
C ILE A 120 11.15 -6.29 7.50
N PHE A 121 11.65 -7.50 7.20
CA PHE A 121 11.05 -8.38 6.21
C PHE A 121 9.62 -8.77 6.57
N LEU A 122 9.43 -9.36 7.75
CA LEU A 122 8.13 -9.84 8.22
C LEU A 122 7.16 -8.68 8.48
N GLY A 123 7.66 -7.59 9.07
CA GLY A 123 6.86 -6.38 9.28
C GLY A 123 6.29 -5.84 7.97
N SER A 124 7.13 -5.75 6.94
CA SER A 124 6.73 -5.29 5.62
C SER A 124 5.77 -6.25 4.91
N PHE A 125 6.05 -7.56 5.00
CA PHE A 125 5.19 -8.59 4.41
C PHE A 125 3.80 -8.62 5.06
N ILE A 126 3.74 -8.66 6.38
CA ILE A 126 2.47 -8.72 7.14
C ILE A 126 1.65 -7.45 6.92
N ALA A 127 2.29 -6.27 6.92
CA ALA A 127 1.60 -5.02 6.63
C ALA A 127 1.03 -4.99 5.20
N ALA A 128 1.84 -5.32 4.20
CA ALA A 128 1.39 -5.37 2.80
C ALA A 128 0.24 -6.38 2.61
N PHE A 129 0.38 -7.59 3.17
CA PHE A 129 -0.65 -8.63 3.08
C PHE A 129 -1.93 -8.21 3.79
N GLY A 130 -1.83 -7.72 5.02
CA GLY A 130 -2.98 -7.36 5.84
C GLY A 130 -3.76 -6.17 5.28
N VAL A 131 -3.09 -5.13 4.79
CA VAL A 131 -3.75 -4.01 4.13
C VAL A 131 -4.41 -4.47 2.82
N GLY A 132 -3.73 -5.29 2.01
CA GLY A 132 -4.33 -5.85 0.79
C GLY A 132 -5.56 -6.70 1.06
N ALA A 133 -5.50 -7.56 2.08
CA ALA A 133 -6.64 -8.36 2.51
C ALA A 133 -7.80 -7.49 3.00
N MET A 134 -7.52 -6.46 3.81
CA MET A 134 -8.53 -5.52 4.30
C MET A 134 -9.22 -4.77 3.16
N LEU A 135 -8.46 -4.23 2.19
CA LEU A 135 -9.05 -3.50 1.06
C LEU A 135 -9.85 -4.42 0.13
N ALA A 136 -9.38 -5.66 -0.09
CA ALA A 136 -10.15 -6.64 -0.84
C ALA A 136 -11.46 -6.99 -0.15
N LEU A 137 -11.44 -7.29 1.14
CA LEU A 137 -12.65 -7.56 1.91
C LEU A 137 -13.59 -6.35 2.02
N SER A 138 -13.04 -5.13 1.99
CA SER A 138 -13.85 -3.92 1.95
C SER A 138 -14.66 -3.78 0.67
N THR A 139 -14.22 -4.42 -0.43
CA THR A 139 -14.82 -4.27 -1.76
C THR A 139 -15.54 -5.53 -2.24
N THR A 140 -15.21 -6.70 -1.68
CA THR A 140 -15.87 -7.99 -1.96
C THR A 140 -16.84 -8.42 -0.86
N GLY A 141 -16.74 -7.80 0.33
CA GLY A 141 -17.67 -7.95 1.43
C GLY A 141 -17.19 -8.81 2.60
N LEU A 142 -17.91 -8.67 3.72
CA LEU A 142 -17.72 -9.40 4.98
C LEU A 142 -19.06 -9.96 5.48
N PRO A 143 -19.07 -11.01 6.32
CA PRO A 143 -20.31 -11.54 6.89
C PRO A 143 -20.82 -10.61 8.00
N LEU A 144 -21.60 -9.60 7.63
CA LEU A 144 -22.10 -8.55 8.54
C LEU A 144 -23.61 -8.68 8.76
N ASN A 145 -24.06 -8.53 10.00
CA ASN A 145 -25.49 -8.45 10.34
C ASN A 145 -26.04 -7.02 10.20
N ALA A 146 -27.31 -6.82 10.56
CA ALA A 146 -28.00 -5.53 10.49
C ALA A 146 -27.35 -4.40 11.32
N ASN A 147 -26.59 -4.73 12.37
CA ASN A 147 -25.87 -3.74 13.19
C ASN A 147 -24.48 -3.39 12.62
N GLY A 148 -24.06 -4.06 11.53
CA GLY A 148 -22.70 -3.96 11.02
C GLY A 148 -21.69 -4.80 11.81
N ASP A 149 -22.15 -5.74 12.64
CA ASP A 149 -21.27 -6.63 13.40
C ASP A 149 -20.95 -7.88 12.59
N ARG A 150 -19.71 -8.35 12.70
CA ARG A 150 -19.26 -9.59 12.07
C ARG A 150 -19.97 -10.80 12.69
N VAL A 151 -20.59 -11.61 11.84
CA VAL A 151 -21.17 -12.91 12.19
C VAL A 151 -20.12 -14.02 11.99
N GLY A 152 -20.12 -15.01 12.88
CA GLY A 152 -19.23 -16.17 12.82
C GLY A 152 -18.01 -16.07 13.76
N GLY A 153 -17.05 -16.99 13.58
CA GLY A 153 -15.85 -17.07 14.42
C GLY A 153 -14.76 -16.04 14.08
N PRO A 154 -13.69 -15.95 14.87
CA PRO A 154 -12.62 -14.94 14.71
C PRO A 154 -11.91 -14.92 13.34
N PHE A 155 -12.04 -16.02 12.57
CA PHE A 155 -11.46 -16.17 11.23
C PHE A 155 -12.51 -16.10 10.10
N ALA A 156 -13.74 -15.67 10.36
CA ALA A 156 -14.79 -15.55 9.34
C ALA A 156 -14.45 -14.57 8.19
N TRP A 157 -13.44 -13.72 8.40
CA TRP A 157 -12.89 -12.84 7.37
C TRP A 157 -11.98 -13.56 6.37
N PHE A 158 -11.42 -14.72 6.73
CA PHE A 158 -10.41 -15.39 5.92
C PHE A 158 -11.04 -16.20 4.80
N ASN A 159 -10.95 -15.66 3.58
CA ASN A 159 -11.49 -16.27 2.36
C ASN A 159 -10.55 -16.02 1.17
N GLN A 160 -10.96 -16.51 -0.01
CA GLN A 160 -10.17 -16.36 -1.24
C GLN A 160 -9.87 -14.90 -1.62
N TYR A 161 -10.77 -13.96 -1.36
CA TYR A 161 -10.57 -12.54 -1.68
C TYR A 161 -9.57 -11.88 -0.71
N ALA A 162 -9.59 -12.28 0.56
CA ALA A 162 -8.57 -11.85 1.55
C ALA A 162 -7.17 -12.25 1.08
N VAL A 163 -7.01 -13.52 0.64
CA VAL A 163 -5.74 -14.04 0.12
C VAL A 163 -5.35 -13.35 -1.19
N LEU A 164 -6.31 -13.17 -2.11
CA LEU A 164 -6.09 -12.52 -3.39
C LEU A 164 -5.60 -11.07 -3.22
N GLY A 165 -6.28 -10.29 -2.39
CA GLY A 165 -5.90 -8.91 -2.07
C GLY A 165 -4.55 -8.83 -1.36
N GLY A 166 -4.34 -9.68 -0.36
CA GLY A 166 -3.09 -9.70 0.40
C GLY A 166 -1.89 -10.07 -0.48
N ILE A 167 -1.99 -11.11 -1.29
CA ILE A 167 -0.95 -11.47 -2.27
C ILE A 167 -0.80 -10.36 -3.32
N GLY A 168 -1.89 -9.75 -3.78
CA GLY A 168 -1.87 -8.67 -4.76
C GLY A 168 -1.06 -7.47 -4.30
N VAL A 169 -1.25 -7.01 -3.06
CA VAL A 169 -0.48 -5.89 -2.51
C VAL A 169 0.96 -6.29 -2.23
N VAL A 170 1.24 -7.50 -1.70
CA VAL A 170 2.62 -7.99 -1.51
C VAL A 170 3.38 -8.03 -2.85
N ALA A 171 2.78 -8.62 -3.88
CA ALA A 171 3.40 -8.77 -5.18
C ALA A 171 3.57 -7.43 -5.90
N PHE A 172 2.58 -6.54 -5.80
CA PHE A 172 2.69 -5.16 -6.26
C PHE A 172 3.85 -4.43 -5.56
N SER A 173 3.92 -4.48 -4.23
CA SER A 173 4.99 -3.85 -3.45
C SER A 173 6.38 -4.32 -3.87
N LEU A 174 6.58 -5.62 -4.10
CA LEU A 174 7.85 -6.16 -4.59
C LEU A 174 8.24 -5.61 -5.98
N ILE A 175 7.31 -5.61 -6.93
CA ILE A 175 7.53 -5.03 -8.28
C ILE A 175 7.77 -3.53 -8.21
N HIS A 176 7.00 -2.83 -7.38
CA HIS A 176 7.12 -1.40 -7.18
C HIS A 176 8.48 -1.03 -6.61
N ALA A 177 8.97 -1.79 -5.63
CA ALA A 177 10.31 -1.65 -5.08
C ALA A 177 11.40 -1.93 -6.11
N LEU A 178 11.27 -2.94 -6.98
CA LEU A 178 12.26 -3.19 -8.03
C LEU A 178 12.34 -2.01 -9.02
N ALA A 179 11.21 -1.41 -9.38
CA ALA A 179 11.17 -0.20 -10.20
C ALA A 179 11.80 1.01 -9.49
N PHE A 180 11.47 1.19 -8.20
CA PHE A 180 12.03 2.25 -7.36
C PHE A 180 13.55 2.11 -7.18
N LEU A 181 14.05 0.91 -6.93
CA LEU A 181 15.48 0.64 -6.82
C LEU A 181 16.21 0.94 -8.14
N GLY A 182 15.59 0.67 -9.29
CA GLY A 182 16.14 1.08 -10.59
C GLY A 182 16.34 2.60 -10.69
N LEU A 183 15.41 3.38 -10.14
CA LEU A 183 15.52 4.84 -10.10
C LEU A 183 16.57 5.35 -9.11
N LYS A 184 16.64 4.74 -7.92
CA LYS A 184 17.42 5.22 -6.78
C LYS A 184 18.81 4.63 -6.63
N THR A 185 19.15 3.57 -7.35
CA THR A 185 20.45 2.90 -7.22
C THR A 185 21.22 2.87 -8.53
N ASP A 186 22.50 2.49 -8.47
CA ASP A 186 23.34 2.24 -9.64
C ASP A 186 24.17 0.96 -9.50
N GLY A 187 24.74 0.48 -10.61
CA GLY A 187 25.56 -0.74 -10.66
C GLY A 187 24.76 -2.04 -10.54
N ASP A 188 25.33 -3.06 -9.88
CA ASP A 188 24.76 -4.43 -9.80
C ASP A 188 23.34 -4.46 -9.21
N ILE A 189 23.03 -3.59 -8.25
CA ILE A 189 21.68 -3.48 -7.66
C ILE A 189 20.68 -3.06 -8.74
N ARG A 190 20.96 -1.97 -9.44
CA ARG A 190 20.11 -1.43 -10.51
C ARG A 190 19.91 -2.44 -11.63
N ASP A 191 21.00 -3.06 -12.10
CA ASP A 191 20.96 -4.02 -13.20
C ASP A 191 20.10 -5.23 -12.88
N ARG A 192 20.27 -5.77 -11.67
CA ARG A 192 19.52 -6.93 -11.20
C ARG A 192 18.06 -6.58 -10.94
N ALA A 193 17.80 -5.41 -10.35
CA ALA A 193 16.45 -4.93 -10.10
C ALA A 193 15.66 -4.82 -11.41
N ALA A 194 16.23 -4.19 -12.45
CA ALA A 194 15.56 -4.05 -13.73
C ALA A 194 15.39 -5.39 -14.49
N LYS A 195 16.32 -6.35 -14.36
CA LYS A 195 16.14 -7.72 -14.90
C LYS A 195 14.97 -8.45 -14.23
N LEU A 196 14.91 -8.41 -12.89
CA LEU A 196 13.83 -9.04 -12.14
C LEU A 196 12.49 -8.36 -12.40
N LEU A 197 12.47 -7.03 -12.47
CA LEU A 197 11.29 -6.24 -12.82
C LEU A 197 10.72 -6.68 -14.17
N ALA A 198 11.54 -6.67 -15.22
CA ALA A 198 11.13 -7.04 -16.57
C ALA A 198 10.60 -8.48 -16.68
N ARG A 199 11.15 -9.40 -15.87
CA ARG A 199 10.77 -10.82 -15.84
C ARG A 199 9.47 -11.06 -15.08
N TRP A 200 9.32 -10.46 -13.90
CA TRP A 200 8.26 -10.83 -12.96
C TRP A 200 7.06 -9.90 -12.98
N LEU A 201 7.18 -8.67 -13.51
CA LEU A 201 6.10 -7.68 -13.51
C LEU A 201 4.77 -8.23 -14.05
N PRO A 202 4.69 -8.91 -15.22
CA PRO A 202 3.40 -9.37 -15.74
C PRO A 202 2.68 -10.34 -14.80
N VAL A 203 3.43 -11.26 -14.18
CA VAL A 203 2.88 -12.31 -13.31
C VAL A 203 2.53 -11.74 -11.94
N ALA A 204 3.40 -10.90 -11.39
CA ALA A 204 3.22 -10.33 -10.05
C ALA A 204 2.05 -9.35 -9.96
N LEU A 205 1.64 -8.73 -11.07
CA LEU A 205 0.46 -7.86 -11.10
C LEU A 205 -0.86 -8.61 -11.31
N LEU A 206 -0.83 -9.90 -11.67
CA LEU A 206 -2.05 -10.68 -11.92
C LEU A 206 -2.99 -10.74 -10.71
N PRO A 207 -2.54 -10.97 -9.46
CA PRO A 207 -3.48 -11.06 -8.34
C PRO A 207 -4.23 -9.74 -8.10
N LEU A 208 -3.55 -8.59 -8.26
CA LEU A 208 -4.19 -7.27 -8.15
C LEU A 208 -5.16 -7.00 -9.31
N ALA A 209 -4.79 -7.39 -10.53
CA ALA A 209 -5.67 -7.30 -11.70
C ALA A 209 -6.90 -8.20 -11.57
N CYS A 210 -6.72 -9.45 -11.12
CA CYS A 210 -7.80 -10.40 -10.85
C CYS A 210 -8.74 -9.88 -9.76
N TRP A 211 -8.21 -9.23 -8.72
CA TRP A 211 -9.05 -8.59 -7.70
C TRP A 211 -9.91 -7.47 -8.31
N ALA A 212 -9.33 -6.58 -9.11
CA ALA A 212 -10.10 -5.53 -9.80
C ALA A 212 -11.18 -6.11 -10.71
N ILE A 213 -10.84 -7.12 -11.53
CA ILE A 213 -11.78 -7.83 -12.40
C ILE A 213 -12.91 -8.47 -11.58
N ALA A 214 -12.59 -9.12 -10.46
CA ALA A 214 -13.58 -9.76 -9.61
C ALA A 214 -14.59 -8.74 -9.06
N VAL A 215 -14.14 -7.58 -8.57
CA VAL A 215 -15.04 -6.53 -8.05
C VAL A 215 -15.93 -5.98 -9.17
N VAL A 216 -15.37 -5.72 -10.36
CA VAL A 216 -16.14 -5.26 -11.53
C VAL A 216 -17.19 -6.29 -11.95
N TRP A 217 -16.83 -7.56 -11.94
CA TRP A 217 -17.71 -8.67 -12.29
C TRP A 217 -18.84 -8.85 -11.28
N ILE A 218 -18.53 -8.89 -9.99
CA ILE A 218 -19.50 -9.06 -8.89
C ILE A 218 -20.58 -7.97 -8.94
N ASN A 219 -20.20 -6.73 -9.26
CA ASN A 219 -21.11 -5.59 -9.29
C ASN A 219 -21.68 -5.28 -10.67
N ALA A 220 -21.34 -6.06 -11.71
CA ALA A 220 -21.76 -5.84 -13.10
C ALA A 220 -21.60 -4.38 -13.59
N SER A 221 -20.54 -3.69 -13.16
CA SER A 221 -20.37 -2.25 -13.39
C SER A 221 -19.71 -1.95 -14.74
N LEU A 222 -20.53 -1.53 -15.72
CA LEU A 222 -20.03 -1.13 -17.04
C LEU A 222 -19.13 0.13 -16.97
N ALA A 223 -19.42 1.05 -16.05
CA ALA A 223 -18.64 2.27 -15.87
C ALA A 223 -17.20 1.97 -15.42
N ALA A 224 -17.00 0.87 -14.68
CA ALA A 224 -15.68 0.46 -14.22
C ALA A 224 -14.82 -0.22 -15.30
N LEU A 225 -15.39 -0.56 -16.47
CA LEU A 225 -14.63 -1.16 -17.57
C LEU A 225 -13.60 -0.20 -18.15
N ALA A 226 -13.93 1.10 -18.25
CA ALA A 226 -13.01 2.10 -18.78
C ALA A 226 -11.72 2.24 -17.94
N PRO A 227 -11.78 2.48 -16.61
CA PRO A 227 -10.57 2.48 -15.77
C PRO A 227 -9.89 1.10 -15.70
N LEU A 228 -10.63 -0.01 -15.78
CA LEU A 228 -10.03 -1.34 -15.82
C LEU A 228 -9.20 -1.56 -17.08
N LEU A 229 -9.71 -1.16 -18.26
CA LEU A 229 -8.96 -1.21 -19.52
C LEU A 229 -7.73 -0.31 -19.47
N LEU A 230 -7.84 0.89 -18.87
CA LEU A 230 -6.69 1.77 -18.66
C LEU A 230 -5.63 1.11 -17.77
N ALA A 231 -6.03 0.38 -16.72
CA ALA A 231 -5.10 -0.36 -15.89
C ALA A 231 -4.35 -1.43 -16.71
N VAL A 232 -5.06 -2.22 -17.54
CA VAL A 232 -4.42 -3.22 -18.41
C VAL A 232 -3.42 -2.57 -19.38
N VAL A 233 -3.80 -1.45 -20.02
CA VAL A 233 -2.90 -0.72 -20.91
C VAL A 233 -1.68 -0.19 -20.16
N ALA A 234 -1.86 0.36 -18.96
CA ALA A 234 -0.77 0.85 -18.12
C ALA A 234 0.17 -0.26 -17.65
N MET A 235 -0.35 -1.45 -17.34
CA MET A 235 0.45 -2.63 -17.02
C MET A 235 1.32 -3.06 -18.20
N VAL A 236 0.74 -3.14 -19.41
CA VAL A 236 1.49 -3.49 -20.63
C VAL A 236 2.54 -2.42 -20.95
N PHE A 237 2.19 -1.14 -20.81
CA PHE A 237 3.13 -0.03 -20.96
C PHE A 237 4.28 -0.14 -19.96
N ALA A 238 4.00 -0.32 -18.67
CA ALA A 238 5.02 -0.48 -17.63
C ALA A 238 5.95 -1.65 -17.94
N TRP A 239 5.41 -2.76 -18.42
CA TRP A 239 6.20 -3.94 -18.80
C TRP A 239 7.13 -3.68 -19.99
N ILE A 240 6.63 -3.05 -21.05
CA ILE A 240 7.43 -2.69 -22.24
C ILE A 240 8.56 -1.74 -21.82
N GLN A 241 8.26 -0.73 -21.01
CA GLN A 241 9.25 0.24 -20.55
C GLN A 241 10.28 -0.39 -19.59
N ALA A 242 9.86 -1.36 -18.76
CA ALA A 242 10.77 -2.15 -17.94
C ALA A 242 11.74 -2.98 -18.78
N ARG A 243 11.26 -3.65 -19.84
CA ARG A 243 12.11 -4.39 -20.80
C ARG A 243 13.07 -3.46 -21.55
N ALA A 244 12.62 -2.24 -21.88
CA ALA A 244 13.44 -1.21 -22.51
C ALA A 244 14.41 -0.50 -21.56
N ARG A 245 14.50 -0.91 -20.27
CA ARG A 245 15.35 -0.28 -19.24
C ARG A 245 15.04 1.20 -19.00
N ARG A 246 13.81 1.64 -19.28
CA ARG A 246 13.33 3.02 -19.07
C ARG A 246 12.65 3.13 -17.71
N GLU A 247 13.44 3.11 -16.64
CA GLU A 247 13.00 2.99 -15.24
C GLU A 247 11.93 4.02 -14.84
N GLY A 248 12.09 5.30 -15.23
CA GLY A 248 11.12 6.35 -14.91
C GLY A 248 9.75 6.11 -15.53
N TRP A 249 9.71 5.69 -16.79
CA TRP A 249 8.46 5.38 -17.48
C TRP A 249 7.82 4.09 -16.97
N ALA A 250 8.62 3.09 -16.59
CA ALA A 250 8.11 1.87 -15.96
C ALA A 250 7.45 2.20 -14.61
N PHE A 251 8.07 3.06 -13.81
CA PHE A 251 7.53 3.51 -12.52
C PHE A 251 6.23 4.32 -12.69
N ILE A 252 6.19 5.26 -13.66
CA ILE A 252 4.95 5.98 -14.00
C ILE A 252 3.85 5.02 -14.44
N GLY A 253 4.17 4.03 -15.29
CA GLY A 253 3.22 3.02 -15.73
C GLY A 253 2.62 2.21 -14.57
N LEU A 254 3.43 1.85 -13.57
CA LEU A 254 2.96 1.19 -12.34
C LEU A 254 2.03 2.11 -11.52
N GLY A 255 2.34 3.41 -11.45
CA GLY A 255 1.47 4.40 -10.80
C GLY A 255 0.12 4.54 -11.50
N VAL A 256 0.11 4.61 -12.83
CA VAL A 256 -1.14 4.67 -13.61
C VAL A 256 -1.92 3.36 -13.49
N PHE A 257 -1.26 2.20 -13.51
CA PHE A 257 -1.89 0.90 -13.27
C PHE A 257 -2.60 0.85 -11.92
N LEU A 258 -1.92 1.29 -10.85
CA LEU A 258 -2.48 1.33 -9.51
C LEU A 258 -3.68 2.29 -9.44
N LEU A 259 -3.52 3.53 -9.91
CA LEU A 259 -4.57 4.56 -9.88
C LEU A 259 -5.81 4.10 -10.66
N ALA A 260 -5.62 3.58 -11.87
CA ALA A 260 -6.71 3.10 -12.72
C ALA A 260 -7.38 1.84 -12.14
N GLY A 261 -6.60 0.92 -11.54
CA GLY A 261 -7.12 -0.26 -10.85
C GLY A 261 -7.97 0.09 -9.64
N VAL A 262 -7.49 1.00 -8.78
CA VAL A 262 -8.29 1.51 -7.64
C VAL A 262 -9.53 2.24 -8.11
N ALA A 263 -9.41 3.08 -9.16
CA ALA A 263 -10.56 3.76 -9.75
C ALA A 263 -11.60 2.76 -10.28
N ALA A 264 -11.19 1.66 -10.91
CA ALA A 264 -12.10 0.60 -11.36
C ALA A 264 -12.81 -0.08 -10.18
N ILE A 265 -12.07 -0.46 -9.14
CA ILE A 265 -12.60 -1.10 -7.93
C ILE A 265 -13.63 -0.20 -7.25
N PHE A 266 -13.30 1.07 -6.98
CA PHE A 266 -14.19 1.99 -6.27
C PHE A 266 -15.39 2.40 -7.13
N THR A 267 -15.22 2.53 -8.44
CA THR A 267 -16.34 2.78 -9.37
C THR A 267 -17.30 1.58 -9.41
N ALA A 268 -16.77 0.36 -9.34
CA ALA A 268 -17.58 -0.85 -9.30
C ALA A 268 -18.27 -1.06 -7.95
N ALA A 269 -17.61 -0.73 -6.84
CA ALA A 269 -18.16 -0.90 -5.50
C ALA A 269 -19.27 0.13 -5.18
N TYR A 270 -19.22 1.33 -5.78
CA TYR A 270 -20.20 2.39 -5.52
C TYR A 270 -21.64 1.91 -5.79
N PRO A 271 -22.61 2.17 -4.88
CA PRO A 271 -22.54 3.06 -3.71
C PRO A 271 -22.15 2.35 -2.39
N ASN A 272 -21.72 1.09 -2.43
CA ASN A 272 -21.33 0.35 -1.23
C ASN A 272 -19.92 0.76 -0.80
N VAL A 273 -19.76 1.07 0.49
CA VAL A 273 -18.45 1.27 1.13
C VAL A 273 -17.96 0.01 1.82
N LEU A 274 -18.89 -0.85 2.27
CA LEU A 274 -18.60 -2.18 2.81
C LEU A 274 -19.80 -3.11 2.56
N PRO A 275 -19.72 -4.01 1.56
CA PRO A 275 -20.78 -4.99 1.29
C PRO A 275 -20.91 -6.04 2.40
N SER A 276 -22.14 -6.47 2.68
CA SER A 276 -22.40 -7.68 3.49
C SER A 276 -22.54 -8.89 2.59
N THR A 277 -21.92 -10.02 2.99
CA THR A 277 -22.10 -11.30 2.32
C THR A 277 -23.31 -12.10 2.82
N ILE A 278 -24.01 -11.61 3.85
CA ILE A 278 -25.20 -12.27 4.41
C ILE A 278 -26.45 -11.80 3.67
N ASP A 279 -26.65 -10.48 3.60
CA ASP A 279 -27.79 -9.87 2.93
C ASP A 279 -27.39 -8.48 2.43
N ALA A 280 -27.75 -8.15 1.20
CA ALA A 280 -27.50 -6.84 0.60
C ALA A 280 -28.20 -5.70 1.39
N ALA A 281 -29.27 -6.00 2.12
CA ALA A 281 -29.92 -5.05 3.02
C ALA A 281 -29.00 -4.55 4.16
N TYR A 282 -27.94 -5.29 4.48
CA TYR A 282 -26.96 -4.94 5.52
C TYR A 282 -25.71 -4.26 4.95
N ASN A 283 -25.69 -3.91 3.66
CA ASN A 283 -24.60 -3.16 3.07
C ASN A 283 -24.45 -1.80 3.75
N LEU A 284 -23.21 -1.45 4.09
CA LEU A 284 -22.87 -0.08 4.38
C LEU A 284 -22.65 0.64 3.05
N THR A 285 -23.40 1.72 2.87
CA THR A 285 -23.45 2.55 1.67
C THR A 285 -22.94 3.94 1.98
N VAL A 286 -22.59 4.68 0.94
CA VAL A 286 -22.17 6.07 1.05
C VAL A 286 -23.21 6.94 1.80
N SER A 287 -24.50 6.64 1.70
CA SER A 287 -25.56 7.40 2.36
C SER A 287 -25.84 6.99 3.81
N ASN A 288 -25.74 5.69 4.16
CA ASN A 288 -26.08 5.23 5.51
C ASN A 288 -24.87 5.23 6.46
N ALA A 289 -23.65 5.21 5.93
CA ALA A 289 -22.44 5.10 6.72
C ALA A 289 -21.73 6.44 6.95
N SER A 290 -22.14 7.50 6.24
CA SER A 290 -21.45 8.80 6.27
C SER A 290 -21.77 9.62 7.52
N SER A 291 -20.81 10.45 7.91
CA SER A 291 -20.99 11.49 8.92
C SER A 291 -21.99 12.57 8.49
N THR A 292 -22.39 13.40 9.47
CA THR A 292 -23.30 14.52 9.22
C THR A 292 -22.77 15.52 8.18
N PRO A 293 -23.65 16.24 7.45
CA PRO A 293 -23.22 17.22 6.45
C PRO A 293 -22.27 18.30 6.99
N TYR A 294 -22.45 18.73 8.24
CA TYR A 294 -21.58 19.71 8.88
C TYR A 294 -20.15 19.17 9.02
N THR A 295 -19.99 17.95 9.56
CA THR A 295 -18.69 17.29 9.71
C THR A 295 -18.00 17.14 8.37
N LEU A 296 -18.70 16.63 7.35
CA LEU A 296 -18.14 16.45 6.01
C LEU A 296 -17.70 17.77 5.38
N ARG A 297 -18.50 18.84 5.53
CA ARG A 297 -18.16 20.17 5.02
C ARG A 297 -16.91 20.73 5.70
N LEU A 298 -16.82 20.64 7.03
CA LEU A 298 -15.66 21.11 7.78
C LEU A 298 -14.39 20.37 7.36
N MET A 299 -14.45 19.04 7.32
CA MET A 299 -13.32 18.24 6.88
C MET A 299 -12.93 18.55 5.43
N SER A 300 -13.89 18.82 4.53
CA SER A 300 -13.59 19.17 3.14
C SER A 300 -12.82 20.48 3.05
N ILE A 301 -13.12 21.46 3.90
CA ILE A 301 -12.33 22.70 3.99
C ILE A 301 -10.91 22.37 4.45
N VAL A 302 -10.75 21.57 5.51
CA VAL A 302 -9.42 21.18 6.00
C VAL A 302 -8.64 20.42 4.93
N ALA A 303 -9.25 19.47 4.24
CA ALA A 303 -8.62 18.69 3.18
C ALA A 303 -8.20 19.55 1.98
N ALA A 304 -9.01 20.57 1.63
CA ALA A 304 -8.72 21.48 0.52
C ALA A 304 -7.41 22.28 0.71
N PHE A 305 -6.99 22.53 1.96
CA PHE A 305 -5.70 23.18 2.26
C PHE A 305 -4.63 22.16 2.67
N GLY A 306 -4.98 21.19 3.50
CA GLY A 306 -4.05 20.20 4.06
C GLY A 306 -3.47 19.27 3.00
N LEU A 307 -4.30 18.72 2.10
CA LEU A 307 -3.81 17.76 1.11
C LEU A 307 -2.85 18.40 0.10
N PRO A 308 -3.12 19.59 -0.49
CA PRO A 308 -2.14 20.27 -1.34
C PRO A 308 -0.85 20.64 -0.61
N ALA A 309 -0.92 21.09 0.64
CA ALA A 309 0.26 21.41 1.43
C ALA A 309 1.15 20.18 1.69
N VAL A 310 0.54 19.05 2.08
CA VAL A 310 1.24 17.77 2.27
C VAL A 310 1.85 17.30 0.95
N LEU A 311 1.13 17.37 -0.17
CA LEU A 311 1.65 17.00 -1.48
C LEU A 311 2.83 17.89 -1.92
N ALA A 312 2.76 19.19 -1.67
CA ALA A 312 3.84 20.13 -2.00
C ALA A 312 5.11 19.82 -1.19
N TYR A 313 4.98 19.66 0.13
CA TYR A 313 6.08 19.28 1.00
C TYR A 313 6.67 17.91 0.62
N GLN A 314 5.82 16.91 0.39
CA GLN A 314 6.29 15.57 0.01
C GLN A 314 7.02 15.60 -1.34
N THR A 315 6.49 16.34 -2.32
CA THR A 315 7.14 16.54 -3.63
C THR A 315 8.51 17.20 -3.47
N TRP A 316 8.62 18.20 -2.60
CA TRP A 316 9.89 18.84 -2.26
C TRP A 316 10.87 17.83 -1.65
N THR A 317 10.45 17.03 -0.68
CA THR A 317 11.27 15.99 -0.05
C THR A 317 11.82 15.00 -1.09
N TYR A 318 10.97 14.47 -1.98
CA TYR A 318 11.43 13.58 -3.06
C TYR A 318 12.39 14.28 -4.04
N TRP A 319 12.18 15.57 -4.31
CA TRP A 319 13.07 16.36 -5.16
C TRP A 319 14.46 16.56 -4.51
N VAL A 320 14.52 16.81 -3.21
CA VAL A 320 15.78 16.93 -2.44
C VAL A 320 16.54 15.61 -2.50
N PHE A 321 15.88 14.48 -2.24
CA PHE A 321 16.50 13.15 -2.21
C PHE A 321 16.47 12.41 -3.56
N ARG A 322 16.46 13.14 -4.69
CA ARG A 322 16.33 12.54 -6.04
C ARG A 322 17.56 11.79 -6.56
N LYS A 323 18.75 12.06 -5.98
CA LYS A 323 20.03 11.52 -6.46
C LYS A 323 20.14 10.02 -6.17
N ARG A 324 20.90 9.31 -7.01
CA ARG A 324 21.14 7.88 -6.85
C ARG A 324 22.15 7.59 -5.75
N ILE A 325 21.96 6.47 -5.07
CA ILE A 325 22.83 5.94 -4.03
C ILE A 325 23.55 4.70 -4.57
N THR A 326 24.84 4.59 -4.29
CA THR A 326 25.68 3.46 -4.69
C THR A 326 26.39 2.92 -3.46
N GLU A 327 26.98 1.74 -3.59
CA GLU A 327 27.81 1.16 -2.54
C GLU A 327 28.99 2.07 -2.14
N SER A 328 29.55 2.86 -3.06
CA SER A 328 30.67 3.78 -2.74
C SER A 328 30.26 4.94 -1.81
N HIS A 329 28.98 5.30 -1.77
CA HIS A 329 28.45 6.34 -0.87
C HIS A 329 28.22 5.83 0.56
N ILE A 330 28.35 4.53 0.82
CA ILE A 330 28.12 3.94 2.14
C ILE A 330 29.44 3.92 2.92
N PRO A 331 29.59 4.71 4.01
CA PRO A 331 30.79 4.70 4.83
C PRO A 331 31.03 3.33 5.45
N ALA A 332 32.31 3.03 5.76
CA ALA A 332 32.65 1.87 6.57
C ALA A 332 31.84 1.89 7.87
N ALA A 333 31.41 0.72 8.35
CA ALA A 333 30.66 0.64 9.60
C ALA A 333 31.57 1.14 10.73
N HIS A 334 31.19 2.23 11.40
CA HIS A 334 31.90 2.68 12.59
C HIS A 334 31.65 1.68 13.72
N PRO A 335 32.68 1.06 14.30
CA PRO A 335 32.50 0.29 15.52
C PRO A 335 32.09 1.27 16.63
N VAL A 336 30.85 1.14 17.12
CA VAL A 336 30.43 1.83 18.34
C VAL A 336 31.18 1.13 19.47
N ILE A 337 32.29 1.72 19.91
CA ILE A 337 33.02 1.26 21.09
C ILE A 337 32.16 1.69 22.29
N PRO A 338 31.58 0.76 23.07
CA PRO A 338 30.90 1.13 24.29
C PRO A 338 31.90 1.84 25.20
N ILE A 339 31.49 2.96 25.80
CA ILE A 339 32.24 3.59 26.89
C ILE A 339 32.10 2.62 28.07
N ILE A 340 33.07 1.72 28.24
CA ILE A 340 33.18 0.85 29.40
C ILE A 340 33.81 1.65 30.52
#